data_AF-A0A0U1WP78-F1
#
_entry.id   AF-A0A0U1WP78-F1
#
_cell.length_a   1.000
_cell.length_b   1.000
_cell.length_c   1.000
_cell.angle_alpha   90.00
_cell.angle_beta   90.00
_cell.angle_gamma   90.00
#
_symmetry.space_group_name_H-M   'P 1'
#
loop_
_entity.id
_entity.type
_entity.pdbx_description
1 polymer ?
#
loop_
_entity_poly.entity_id
_entity_poly.type
_entity_poly.pdbx_seq_one_letter_code
_entity_poly.pdbx_strand_id
1 'polypeptide(L)' 'AVPALQFLYIAICIGWAGREYLLRTRQYASEILIDLPLALTLMATSPFKAIPSSWDNLLKGRLLQP' A
#
# COMPACT_ATOMS: atom_id res chain seq x y z
N ALA A 1 -13.87 8.47 -19.21
CA ALA A 1 -12.75 8.90 -18.35
C ALA A 1 -12.98 8.55 -16.87
N VAL A 2 -14.12 8.94 -16.29
CA VAL A 2 -14.46 8.71 -14.86
C VAL A 2 -14.24 7.27 -14.36
N PRO A 3 -14.74 6.20 -15.01
CA PRO A 3 -14.58 4.84 -14.49
C PRO A 3 -13.12 4.36 -14.48
N ALA A 4 -12.31 4.81 -15.45
CA ALA A 4 -10.90 4.46 -15.52
C ALA A 4 -10.09 5.13 -14.41
N LEU A 5 -10.39 6.40 -14.09
CA LEU A 5 -9.75 7.11 -12.98
C LEU A 5 -10.13 6.50 -11.64
N GLN A 6 -11.39 6.10 -11.47
CA GLN A 6 -11.86 5.46 -10.25
C GLN A 6 -11.23 4.08 -10.07
N PHE A 7 -11.10 3.29 -11.14
CA PHE A 7 -10.35 2.04 -11.12
C PHE A 7 -8.90 2.27 -10.70
N LEU A 8 -8.21 3.24 -11.31
CA LEU A 8 -6.81 3.54 -11.01
C LEU A 8 -6.65 3.97 -9.54
N TYR A 9 -7.56 4.80 -9.03
CA TYR A 9 -7.55 5.22 -7.63
C TYR A 9 -7.68 4.03 -6.67
N ILE A 10 -8.65 3.15 -6.90
CA ILE A 10 -8.86 1.95 -6.08
C ILE A 10 -7.64 1.02 -6.16
N ALA A 11 -7.12 0.79 -7.36
CA ALA A 11 -5.94 -0.04 -7.57
C ALA A 11 -4.71 0.50 -6.83
N ILE A 12 -4.50 1.83 -6.85
CA ILE A 12 -3.41 2.49 -6.11
C ILE A 12 -3.58 2.29 -4.59
N CYS A 13 -4.80 2.46 -4.06
CA CYS A 13 -5.05 2.29 -2.63
C CYS A 13 -4.75 0.86 -2.18
N ILE A 14 -5.24 -0.13 -2.94
CA ILE A 14 -5.02 -1.55 -2.64
C ILE A 14 -3.53 -1.90 -2.73
N GLY A 15 -2.86 -1.53 -3.84
CA GLY A 15 -1.45 -1.83 -4.04
C GLY A 15 -0.56 -1.19 -2.98
N TRP A 16 -0.86 0.04 -2.58
CA TRP A 16 -0.11 0.74 -1.54
C TRP A 16 -0.30 0.12 -0.15
N ALA A 17 -1.53 -0.23 0.22
CA ALA A 17 -1.81 -0.90 1.49
C ALA A 17 -1.07 -2.25 1.59
N GLY A 18 -1.09 -3.05 0.52
CA GLY A 18 -0.38 -4.33 0.45
C GLY A 18 1.14 -4.17 0.56
N ARG A 19 1.73 -3.21 -0.17
CA ARG A 19 3.17 -2.92 -0.08
C ARG A 19 3.58 -2.51 1.32
N GLU A 20 2.84 -1.60 1.95
CA GLU A 20 3.12 -1.10 3.30
C GLU A 20 2.94 -2.19 4.36
N TYR A 21 2.05 -3.16 4.14
CA TYR A 21 1.90 -4.33 5.01
C TYR A 21 3.13 -5.23 4.92
N LEU A 22 3.51 -5.66 3.71
CA LEU A 22 4.66 -6.53 3.48
C LEU A 22 5.98 -5.92 3.98
N LEU A 23 6.15 -4.61 3.81
CA LEU A 23 7.33 -3.89 4.31
C LEU A 23 7.45 -3.91 5.85
N ARG A 24 6.33 -4.03 6.58
CA ARG A 24 6.28 -4.08 8.04
C ARG A 24 6.34 -5.50 8.58
N THR A 25 5.71 -6.45 7.90
CA THR A 25 5.65 -7.84 8.38
C THR A 25 6.93 -8.61 8.09
N ARG A 26 7.57 -8.47 6.92
CA ARG A 26 8.87 -9.08 6.50
C ARG A 26 9.12 -10.54 6.96
N GLN A 27 8.08 -11.28 7.31
CA GLN A 27 8.12 -12.60 7.93
C GLN A 27 7.02 -13.43 7.30
N TYR A 28 7.40 -14.61 6.79
CA TYR A 28 6.47 -15.53 6.12
C TYR A 28 5.29 -15.95 7.03
N ALA A 29 5.52 -16.07 8.34
CA ALA A 29 4.48 -16.42 9.30
C ALA A 29 3.35 -15.38 9.35
N SER A 30 3.69 -14.09 9.26
CA SER A 30 2.73 -12.98 9.29
C SER A 30 2.02 -12.76 7.94
N GLU A 31 2.49 -13.38 6.86
CA GLU A 31 1.78 -13.40 5.57
C GLU A 31 0.69 -14.49 5.52
N ILE A 32 0.91 -15.61 6.21
CA ILE A 32 -0.06 -16.71 6.32
C ILE A 32 -1.10 -16.38 7.39
N LEU A 33 -0.64 -15.98 8.59
CA LEU A 33 -1.49 -15.53 9.68
C LEU A 33 -1.49 -14.00 9.69
N ILE A 34 -2.37 -13.42 8.87
CA ILE A 34 -2.47 -11.97 8.71
C ILE A 34 -2.73 -11.31 10.06
N ASP A 35 -1.81 -10.44 10.46
CA ASP A 35 -2.01 -9.49 11.56
C ASP A 35 -3.15 -8.52 11.21
N LEU A 36 -4.35 -8.88 11.67
CA LEU A 36 -5.61 -8.20 11.39
C LEU A 36 -5.62 -6.72 11.77
N PRO A 37 -5.23 -6.30 13.00
CA PRO A 37 -5.23 -4.89 13.38
C PRO A 37 -4.27 -4.06 12.52
N LEU A 38 -3.11 -4.61 12.17
CA LEU A 38 -2.16 -3.93 11.28
C LEU A 38 -2.73 -3.78 9.86
N ALA A 39 -3.24 -4.87 9.29
CA ALA A 39 -3.83 -4.87 7.95
C ALA A 39 -4.99 -3.88 7.83
N LEU A 40 -5.91 -3.88 8.81
CA LEU A 40 -7.05 -2.98 8.83
C LEU A 40 -6.64 -1.51 8.95
N THR A 41 -5.65 -1.20 9.79
CA THR A 41 -5.13 0.15 9.94
C THR A 41 -4.55 0.68 8.64
N LEU A 42 -3.76 -0.15 7.94
CA LEU A 42 -3.13 0.22 6.67
C LEU A 42 -4.16 0.36 5.54
N MET A 43 -5.18 -0.51 5.49
CA MET A 43 -6.28 -0.39 4.54
C MET A 43 -7.07 0.91 4.76
N ALA A 44 -7.37 1.26 6.01
CA ALA A 44 -8.12 2.48 6.35
C ALA A 44 -7.35 3.76 6.07
N THR A 45 -6.01 3.77 6.24
CA THR A 45 -5.18 4.94 5.92
C THR A 45 -4.76 5.04 4.45
N SER A 46 -4.92 3.96 3.67
CA SER A 46 -4.51 3.91 2.26
C SER A 46 -5.13 4.98 1.36
N PRO A 47 -6.43 5.36 1.45
CA PRO A 47 -7.03 6.29 0.51
C PRO A 47 -6.41 7.69 0.56
N PHE A 48 -6.00 8.13 1.75
CA PHE A 48 -5.41 9.45 1.96
C PHE A 48 -3.89 9.45 1.76
N LYS A 49 -3.21 8.34 2.07
CA LYS A 49 -1.74 8.30 2.07
C LYS A 49 -1.13 7.74 0.79
N ALA A 50 -1.83 6.90 0.04
CA ALA A 50 -1.24 6.14 -1.08
C ALA A 50 -0.62 7.02 -2.16
N ILE A 51 -1.30 8.07 -2.61
CA ILE A 51 -0.81 8.93 -3.70
C ILE A 51 0.38 9.80 -3.24
N PRO A 52 0.31 10.59 -2.14
CA PRO A 52 1.44 11.43 -1.74
C PRO A 52 2.67 10.62 -1.34
N SER A 53 2.47 9.49 -0.64
CA SER A 53 3.59 8.68 -0.17
C SER A 53 4.23 7.83 -1.27
N SER A 54 3.48 7.39 -2.29
CA SER A 54 4.07 6.78 -3.48
C SER A 54 4.95 7.75 -4.23
N TRP A 55 4.51 9.00 -4.40
CA TRP A 55 5.32 10.05 -5.02
C TRP A 55 6.59 10.36 -4.23
N ASP A 56 6.48 10.53 -2.91
CA ASP A 56 7.64 10.76 -2.03
C ASP A 56 8.65 9.61 -2.11
N ASN A 57 8.18 8.35 -2.12
CA ASN A 57 9.05 7.19 -2.24
C ASN A 57 9.63 7.02 -3.65
N LEU A 58 8.94 7.49 -4.71
CA LEU A 58 9.48 7.52 -6.07
C LEU A 58 10.67 8.49 -6.14
N LEU A 59 10.46 9.72 -5.67
CA LEU A 59 11.47 10.77 -5.67
C LEU A 59 12.69 10.41 -4.81
N LYS A 60 12.47 9.69 -3.71
CA LYS A 60 13.53 9.20 -2.83
C LYS A 60 14.18 7.91 -3.31
N GLY A 61 13.77 7.37 -4.46
CA GLY A 61 14.30 6.12 -5.02
C GLY A 61 13.99 4.86 -4.20
N ARG A 62 13.06 4.93 -3.23
CA ARG A 62 12.70 3.81 -2.33
C ARG A 62 11.59 2.92 -2.88
N LEU A 63 10.97 3.32 -4.00
CA LEU A 63 9.96 2.51 -4.67
C LEU A 63 10.55 1.28 -5.37
N LEU A 64 11.75 1.43 -5.97
CA LEU A 64 12.40 0.43 -6.80
C LEU A 64 13.54 -0.30 -6.08
N GLN A 65 13.61 -0.18 -4.75
CA GLN A 65 14.62 -0.90 -3.98
C GLN A 65 14.42 -2.41 -4.19
N PRO A 66 15.49 -3.16 -4.53
CA PRO A 66 15.43 -4.60 -4.73
C PRO A 66 15.12 -5.35 -3.43
#